data_AF-A0A2D6MWH2-F1
#
_entry.id   AF-A0A2D6MWH2-F1
#
_cell.length_a   1.000
_cell.length_b   1.000
_cell.length_c   1.000
_cell.angle_alpha   90.00
_cell.angle_beta   90.00
_cell.angle_gamma   90.00
#
_symmetry.space_group_name_H-M   'P 1'
#
loop_
_entity.id
_entity.type
_entity.pdbx_description
1 polymer ?
#
loop_
_entity_poly.entity_id
_entity_poly.type
_entity_poly.pdbx_seq_one_letter_code
_entity_poly.pdbx_strand_id
1 'polypeptide(L)'
;MRSAVGAWCLALLITNWSLAQPDSAPPTKFEVLVLGTLHAPWQFRAPGFTPAHVRAALINARPDVIGVESNPTWFAAGRFHDVTWEAQGVAVPWARQNGLPVHGVDWMDVGAFDRLEVERLQDRHERLCDERARGPLGAWHFGHIPTRRVARLLEFWTSPDHDFAVMNGIDGDAFGKRWLGEADPASPNFGGRRNREIAKRCVEVMKAHPGGRLVVVIGAGHKAVLDAMFARQDGVKVLKLGEDVPVPTSAQVEQAWTTKDLLCVLGHNLDGERSYLTDELVDFDRMRSVLKRYEASGGDGDVASYFRARIRQRCGQLEPALEAYGRLVQSKRTPLLYPYPLGHWRMHYGFEAASRLEMARVLASLGRKEEVAEALRGIVESLPAEPVVAIDPTTRPLTPFHALPDGGCEGGTDGWRTSDPKMLSLSPSTHEPAQGTGCLHLLVRGRRNIGLPAATTHLRLPKQTTAKTQLTFSVAIRGSMARVALAAYVPRDEGRRLSRLAKGRARYVSSWRRRTLTFDLPAGENELLLYVYVDGNQGARVWIDDARLQRGEPPLLRVPRAWDSIVLAREYLRRLTR
;
A
#
# COMPACT_ATOMS: atom_id res chain seq x y z
N MET A 1 -1.35 -68.31 44.64
CA MET A 1 -0.52 -67.36 45.42
C MET A 1 0.93 -67.69 45.12
N ARG A 2 1.68 -66.70 44.60
CA ARG A 2 3.06 -66.85 44.11
C ARG A 2 4.05 -66.52 45.23
N SER A 3 5.11 -67.30 45.33
CA SER A 3 6.38 -66.95 45.96
C SER A 3 7.51 -67.59 45.16
N ALA A 4 8.53 -66.83 44.77
CA ALA A 4 9.95 -67.22 44.86
C ALA A 4 10.85 -66.15 44.25
N VAL A 5 11.77 -65.68 45.10
CA VAL A 5 12.98 -64.91 44.80
C VAL A 5 14.04 -65.87 44.23
N GLY A 6 14.88 -65.40 43.31
CA GLY A 6 16.07 -66.13 42.87
C GLY A 6 16.97 -65.28 41.97
N ALA A 7 18.10 -64.85 42.52
CA ALA A 7 19.19 -64.14 41.86
C ALA A 7 20.14 -65.09 41.10
N TRP A 8 21.08 -64.48 40.36
CA TRP A 8 22.31 -65.00 39.72
C TRP A 8 22.27 -65.22 38.18
N CYS A 9 22.96 -64.34 37.44
CA CYS A 9 24.13 -64.68 36.61
C CYS A 9 24.71 -63.48 35.83
N LEU A 10 25.86 -63.03 36.35
CA LEU A 10 27.05 -62.46 35.69
C LEU A 10 27.27 -62.82 34.20
N ALA A 11 27.52 -61.82 33.34
CA ALA A 11 28.47 -61.93 32.22
C ALA A 11 28.86 -60.54 31.68
N LEU A 12 30.16 -60.26 31.71
CA LEU A 12 30.82 -59.08 31.16
C LEU A 12 30.51 -58.90 29.67
N LEU A 13 29.93 -57.75 29.31
CA LEU A 13 30.07 -57.14 27.99
C LEU A 13 30.74 -55.78 28.19
N ILE A 14 32.06 -55.80 28.36
CA ILE A 14 32.89 -54.63 28.06
C ILE A 14 32.86 -54.50 26.54
N THR A 15 31.82 -53.85 26.02
CA THR A 15 31.85 -53.35 24.65
C THR A 15 32.83 -52.19 24.65
N ASN A 16 33.86 -52.29 23.80
CA ASN A 16 34.71 -51.19 23.43
C ASN A 16 33.82 -50.06 22.89
N TRP A 17 33.38 -49.16 23.77
CA TRP A 17 33.03 -47.80 23.39
C TRP A 17 34.34 -47.12 22.98
N SER A 18 34.79 -47.41 21.77
CA SER A 18 35.45 -46.38 20.99
C SER A 18 34.45 -45.24 20.95
N LEU A 19 34.71 -44.20 21.74
CA LEU A 19 34.22 -42.86 21.46
C LEU A 19 34.74 -42.55 20.05
N ALA A 20 34.01 -43.01 19.03
CA ALA A 20 34.01 -42.34 17.75
C ALA A 20 33.74 -40.89 18.13
N GLN A 21 34.78 -40.06 18.04
CA GLN A 21 34.54 -38.64 17.96
C GLN A 21 33.45 -38.51 16.90
N PRO A 22 32.31 -37.86 17.19
CA PRO A 22 31.33 -37.64 16.15
C PRO A 22 32.12 -36.98 15.04
N ASP A 23 32.36 -37.73 13.95
CA ASP A 23 32.87 -37.19 12.71
C ASP A 23 31.96 -36.00 12.51
N SER A 24 32.55 -34.80 12.64
CA SER A 24 31.80 -33.56 12.59
C SER A 24 31.12 -33.59 11.24
N ALA A 25 29.85 -34.01 11.23
CA ALA A 25 29.10 -34.25 10.01
C ALA A 25 29.29 -32.97 9.20
N PRO A 26 29.79 -33.08 7.95
CA PRO A 26 30.19 -31.91 7.19
C PRO A 26 29.04 -30.90 7.29
N PRO A 27 29.32 -29.65 7.69
CA PRO A 27 28.29 -28.70 8.09
C PRO A 27 27.20 -28.73 7.02
N THR A 28 25.97 -29.08 7.44
CA THR A 28 24.85 -29.27 6.53
C THR A 28 24.68 -28.00 5.74
N LYS A 29 25.03 -28.06 4.44
CA LYS A 29 24.95 -26.89 3.57
C LYS A 29 23.47 -26.56 3.36
N PHE A 30 23.04 -25.39 3.82
CA PHE A 30 21.72 -24.86 3.49
C PHE A 30 21.72 -24.41 2.04
N GLU A 31 20.65 -24.66 1.32
CA GLU A 31 20.48 -24.12 -0.03
C GLU A 31 19.48 -22.97 0.00
N VAL A 32 19.79 -21.86 -0.67
CA VAL A 32 18.88 -20.74 -0.82
C VAL A 32 18.79 -20.30 -2.27
N LEU A 33 17.57 -20.18 -2.79
CA LEU A 33 17.28 -19.59 -4.10
C LEU A 33 16.45 -18.33 -3.89
N VAL A 34 16.96 -17.17 -4.30
CA VAL A 34 16.18 -15.93 -4.31
C VAL A 34 15.54 -15.75 -5.69
N LEU A 35 14.21 -15.85 -5.73
CA LEU A 35 13.39 -15.52 -6.90
C LEU A 35 12.97 -14.05 -6.84
N GLY A 36 13.67 -13.23 -7.62
CA GLY A 36 13.35 -11.83 -7.84
C GLY A 36 12.12 -11.70 -8.75
N THR A 37 11.14 -10.91 -8.32
CA THR A 37 9.84 -10.79 -8.99
C THR A 37 9.51 -9.36 -9.38
N LEU A 38 8.81 -9.21 -10.48
CA LEU A 38 8.09 -7.96 -10.76
C LEU A 38 6.83 -7.95 -9.91
N HIS A 39 6.70 -6.95 -9.05
CA HIS A 39 5.46 -6.71 -8.33
C HIS A 39 4.30 -6.49 -9.31
N ALA A 40 3.11 -6.83 -8.86
CA ALA A 40 1.92 -6.40 -9.53
C ALA A 40 1.77 -4.87 -9.47
N PRO A 41 1.22 -4.25 -10.52
CA PRO A 41 0.68 -4.91 -11.71
C PRO A 41 1.69 -5.19 -12.83
N TRP A 42 3.00 -5.01 -12.63
CA TRP A 42 3.95 -5.16 -13.75
C TRP A 42 4.01 -6.62 -14.21
N GLN A 43 3.87 -7.57 -13.27
CA GLN A 43 3.70 -9.00 -13.55
C GLN A 43 2.50 -9.34 -14.46
N PHE A 44 1.47 -8.49 -14.49
CA PHE A 44 0.31 -8.68 -15.37
C PHE A 44 0.52 -8.09 -16.76
N ARG A 45 1.56 -7.27 -16.94
CA ARG A 45 1.84 -6.53 -18.16
C ARG A 45 2.93 -7.18 -19.00
N ALA A 46 3.94 -7.76 -18.35
CA ALA A 46 5.07 -8.39 -19.02
C ALA A 46 4.72 -9.80 -19.51
N PRO A 47 4.75 -10.09 -20.83
CA PRO A 47 4.50 -11.44 -21.34
C PRO A 47 5.55 -12.46 -20.90
N GLY A 48 6.82 -12.03 -20.84
CA GLY A 48 7.96 -12.84 -20.38
C GLY A 48 8.11 -12.92 -18.86
N PHE A 49 7.21 -12.32 -18.07
CA PHE A 49 7.27 -12.36 -16.60
C PHE A 49 5.87 -12.35 -16.00
N THR A 50 5.28 -13.55 -15.90
CA THR A 50 3.90 -13.73 -15.42
C THR A 50 3.83 -14.47 -14.09
N PRO A 51 2.67 -14.50 -13.41
CA PRO A 51 2.48 -15.36 -12.23
C PRO A 51 2.82 -16.84 -12.49
N ALA A 52 2.55 -17.33 -13.69
CA ALA A 52 2.85 -18.70 -14.08
C ALA A 52 4.36 -18.99 -14.17
N HIS A 53 5.19 -18.01 -14.53
CA HIS A 53 6.64 -18.17 -14.50
C HIS A 53 7.16 -18.38 -13.07
N VAL A 54 6.68 -17.59 -12.11
CA VAL A 54 7.02 -17.75 -10.70
C VAL A 54 6.59 -19.12 -10.19
N ARG A 55 5.37 -19.57 -10.52
CA ARG A 55 4.87 -20.89 -10.12
C ARG A 55 5.68 -22.03 -10.74
N ALA A 56 6.01 -21.95 -12.03
CA ALA A 56 6.84 -22.96 -12.69
C ALA A 56 8.27 -23.01 -12.12
N ALA A 57 8.84 -21.86 -11.74
CA ALA A 57 10.13 -21.81 -11.06
C ALA A 57 10.08 -22.47 -9.68
N LEU A 58 9.01 -22.29 -8.91
CA LEU A 58 8.81 -22.99 -7.63
C LEU A 58 8.75 -24.51 -7.83
N ILE A 59 8.06 -24.98 -8.87
CA ILE A 59 7.99 -26.41 -9.23
C ILE A 59 9.40 -26.96 -9.56
N ASN A 60 10.17 -26.25 -10.37
CA ASN A 60 11.53 -26.66 -10.72
C ASN A 60 12.48 -26.62 -9.51
N ALA A 61 12.32 -25.61 -8.66
CA ALA A 61 13.18 -25.40 -7.50
C ALA A 61 12.97 -26.44 -6.39
N ARG A 62 11.78 -27.06 -6.28
CA ARG A 62 11.46 -28.05 -5.24
C ARG A 62 11.87 -27.57 -3.82
N PRO A 63 11.34 -26.43 -3.34
CA PRO A 63 11.63 -25.94 -1.99
C PRO A 63 11.14 -26.90 -0.90
N ASP A 64 11.87 -26.93 0.20
CA ASP A 64 11.39 -27.49 1.47
C ASP A 64 10.67 -26.42 2.31
N VAL A 65 11.03 -25.15 2.11
CA VAL A 65 10.44 -24.01 2.81
C VAL A 65 10.43 -22.77 1.91
N ILE A 66 9.40 -21.93 2.04
CA ILE A 66 9.28 -20.68 1.27
C ILE A 66 9.35 -19.46 2.19
N GLY A 67 10.15 -18.47 1.82
CA GLY A 67 10.09 -17.11 2.35
C GLY A 67 9.35 -16.20 1.38
N VAL A 68 8.43 -15.35 1.87
CA VAL A 68 7.72 -14.36 1.04
C VAL A 68 7.94 -12.93 1.54
N GLU A 69 7.85 -11.95 0.64
CA GLU A 69 7.90 -10.52 0.96
C GLU A 69 6.65 -10.04 1.72
N SER A 70 6.47 -10.54 2.93
CA SER A 70 5.51 -10.01 3.90
C SER A 70 6.18 -9.97 5.27
N ASN A 71 5.89 -8.93 6.04
CA ASN A 71 6.39 -8.83 7.41
C ASN A 71 5.79 -9.98 8.24
N PRO A 72 6.54 -10.63 9.15
CA PRO A 72 6.03 -11.75 9.95
C PRO A 72 4.67 -11.46 10.64
N THR A 73 4.51 -10.27 11.21
CA THR A 73 3.26 -9.85 11.88
C THR A 73 2.12 -9.70 10.89
N TRP A 74 2.37 -9.14 9.70
CA TRP A 74 1.37 -9.05 8.64
C TRP A 74 1.00 -10.41 8.07
N PHE A 75 2.00 -11.22 7.76
CA PHE A 75 1.84 -12.55 7.24
C PHE A 75 1.00 -13.44 8.17
N ALA A 76 1.27 -13.41 9.47
CA ALA A 76 0.47 -14.11 10.47
C ALA A 76 -1.00 -13.67 10.50
N ALA A 77 -1.27 -12.40 10.15
CA ALA A 77 -2.62 -11.85 10.01
C ALA A 77 -3.22 -12.03 8.60
N GLY A 78 -2.56 -12.77 7.70
CA GLY A 78 -2.99 -12.91 6.30
C GLY A 78 -2.92 -11.61 5.49
N ARG A 79 -2.15 -10.62 5.96
CA ARG A 79 -1.91 -9.33 5.29
C ARG A 79 -0.65 -9.41 4.42
N PHE A 80 -0.73 -8.78 3.26
CA PHE A 80 0.35 -8.67 2.29
C PHE A 80 0.44 -7.25 1.78
N HIS A 81 1.54 -6.89 1.12
CA HIS A 81 1.59 -5.65 0.36
C HIS A 81 0.60 -5.72 -0.80
N ASP A 82 -0.05 -4.58 -1.07
CA ASP A 82 -1.03 -4.46 -2.14
C ASP A 82 -0.45 -4.74 -3.53
N VAL A 83 0.87 -4.81 -3.68
CA VAL A 83 1.57 -5.04 -4.96
C VAL A 83 2.23 -6.41 -5.06
N THR A 84 2.22 -7.23 -4.00
CA THR A 84 2.91 -8.53 -3.98
C THR A 84 1.98 -9.69 -4.36
N TRP A 85 1.50 -9.72 -5.61
CA TRP A 85 0.68 -10.84 -6.10
C TRP A 85 1.44 -12.16 -6.11
N GLU A 86 2.72 -12.12 -6.45
CA GLU A 86 3.64 -13.24 -6.40
C GLU A 86 3.67 -13.94 -5.04
N ALA A 87 3.48 -13.21 -3.94
CA ALA A 87 3.39 -13.77 -2.60
C ALA A 87 1.98 -14.34 -2.34
N GLN A 88 0.96 -13.49 -2.41
CA GLN A 88 -0.39 -13.81 -1.93
C GLN A 88 -1.22 -14.65 -2.92
N GLY A 89 -0.96 -14.53 -4.21
CA GLY A 89 -1.68 -15.19 -5.30
C GLY A 89 -0.93 -16.38 -5.90
N VAL A 90 0.40 -16.44 -5.73
CA VAL A 90 1.23 -17.51 -6.30
C VAL A 90 1.89 -18.37 -5.23
N ALA A 91 2.91 -17.84 -4.53
CA ALA A 91 3.76 -18.64 -3.65
C ALA A 91 3.02 -19.24 -2.45
N VAL A 92 2.22 -18.42 -1.74
CA VAL A 92 1.48 -18.89 -0.56
C VAL A 92 0.42 -19.94 -0.90
N PRO A 93 -0.47 -19.73 -1.90
CA PRO A 93 -1.43 -20.76 -2.29
C PRO A 93 -0.76 -22.04 -2.78
N TRP A 94 0.30 -21.92 -3.61
CA TRP A 94 1.03 -23.07 -4.12
C TRP A 94 1.69 -23.87 -3.00
N ALA A 95 2.38 -23.22 -2.06
CA ALA A 95 2.99 -23.89 -0.92
C ALA A 95 1.98 -24.65 -0.07
N ARG A 96 0.83 -24.01 0.24
CA ARG A 96 -0.25 -24.63 1.02
C ARG A 96 -0.81 -25.87 0.32
N GLN A 97 -1.00 -25.82 -0.99
CA GLN A 97 -1.46 -26.97 -1.78
C GLN A 97 -0.45 -28.13 -1.76
N ASN A 98 0.84 -27.84 -1.57
CA ASN A 98 1.92 -28.83 -1.52
C ASN A 98 2.37 -29.16 -0.09
N GLY A 99 1.67 -28.69 0.95
CA GLY A 99 2.01 -28.96 2.34
C GLY A 99 3.33 -28.33 2.82
N LEU A 100 3.83 -27.29 2.15
CA LEU A 100 5.11 -26.66 2.47
C LEU A 100 4.95 -25.50 3.48
N PRO A 101 5.87 -25.36 4.46
CA PRO A 101 5.91 -24.22 5.36
C PRO A 101 6.22 -22.92 4.61
N VAL A 102 5.57 -21.83 5.03
CA VAL A 102 5.78 -20.49 4.48
C VAL A 102 6.02 -19.48 5.59
N HIS A 103 7.00 -18.61 5.40
CA HIS A 103 7.37 -17.57 6.36
C HIS A 103 7.33 -16.19 5.71
N GLY A 104 6.79 -15.21 6.44
CA GLY A 104 7.01 -13.80 6.09
C GLY A 104 8.43 -13.39 6.47
N VAL A 105 9.26 -13.03 5.49
CA VAL A 105 10.68 -12.67 5.74
C VAL A 105 10.95 -11.17 5.63
N ASP A 106 9.97 -10.37 5.22
CA ASP A 106 10.14 -8.94 5.00
C ASP A 106 10.31 -8.15 6.30
N TRP A 107 11.02 -7.02 6.23
CA TRP A 107 11.14 -6.05 7.32
C TRP A 107 10.48 -4.73 6.98
N MET A 108 9.59 -4.32 7.88
CA MET A 108 8.99 -3.00 7.84
C MET A 108 8.61 -2.62 9.26
N ASP A 109 8.83 -1.36 9.63
CA ASP A 109 8.19 -0.79 10.80
C ASP A 109 6.69 -0.65 10.49
N VAL A 110 5.92 -1.69 10.86
CA VAL A 110 4.48 -1.78 10.58
C VAL A 110 3.74 -0.57 11.12
N GLY A 111 4.08 -0.12 12.34
CA GLY A 111 3.45 1.06 12.93
C GLY A 111 3.76 2.33 12.14
N ALA A 112 5.01 2.52 11.71
CA ALA A 112 5.36 3.66 10.86
C ALA A 112 4.73 3.57 9.48
N PHE A 113 4.65 2.39 8.88
CA PHE A 113 4.03 2.22 7.57
C PHE A 113 2.51 2.42 7.62
N ASP A 114 1.82 1.83 8.59
CA ASP A 114 0.38 2.02 8.77
C ASP A 114 0.08 3.53 8.99
N ARG A 115 0.89 4.25 9.78
CA ARG A 115 0.79 5.72 9.91
C ARG A 115 1.01 6.46 8.59
N LEU A 116 2.08 6.12 7.85
CA LEU A 116 2.36 6.73 6.55
C LEU A 116 1.27 6.46 5.52
N GLU A 117 0.62 5.31 5.58
CA GLU A 117 -0.44 4.94 4.66
C GLU A 117 -1.75 5.65 5.00
N VAL A 118 -2.09 5.77 6.29
CA VAL A 118 -3.18 6.65 6.75
C VAL A 118 -2.94 8.08 6.28
N GLU A 119 -1.73 8.61 6.46
CA GLU A 119 -1.35 9.93 5.95
C GLU A 119 -1.52 10.02 4.43
N ARG A 120 -1.03 9.05 3.65
CA ARG A 120 -1.17 9.04 2.18
C ARG A 120 -2.63 9.00 1.72
N LEU A 121 -3.48 8.23 2.41
CA LEU A 121 -4.91 8.15 2.12
C LEU A 121 -5.58 9.49 2.44
N GLN A 122 -5.29 10.08 3.60
CA GLN A 122 -5.73 11.43 3.94
C GLN A 122 -5.27 12.45 2.90
N ASP A 123 -4.01 12.44 2.48
CA ASP A 123 -3.46 13.31 1.44
C ASP A 123 -4.18 13.15 0.11
N ARG A 124 -4.49 11.91 -0.27
CA ARG A 124 -5.22 11.60 -1.50
C ARG A 124 -6.64 12.14 -1.40
N HIS A 125 -7.36 11.85 -0.32
CA HIS A 125 -8.69 12.37 -0.06
C HIS A 125 -8.73 13.90 -0.06
N GLU A 126 -7.78 14.54 0.64
CA GLU A 126 -7.62 15.99 0.69
C GLU A 126 -7.41 16.61 -0.70
N ARG A 127 -6.52 16.03 -1.52
CA ARG A 127 -6.30 16.49 -2.91
C ARG A 127 -7.58 16.40 -3.73
N LEU A 128 -8.30 15.29 -3.62
CA LEU A 128 -9.56 15.09 -4.33
C LEU A 128 -10.63 16.12 -3.91
N CYS A 129 -10.72 16.43 -2.61
CA CYS A 129 -11.61 17.48 -2.11
C CYS A 129 -11.20 18.88 -2.57
N ASP A 130 -9.90 19.20 -2.58
CA ASP A 130 -9.38 20.48 -3.09
C ASP A 130 -9.71 20.65 -4.58
N GLU A 131 -9.50 19.60 -5.37
CA GLU A 131 -9.77 19.62 -6.80
C GLU A 131 -11.27 19.69 -7.08
N ARG A 132 -12.10 18.99 -6.29
CA ARG A 132 -13.58 19.14 -6.32
C ARG A 132 -14.00 20.59 -6.14
N ALA A 133 -13.35 21.33 -5.24
CA ALA A 133 -13.65 22.73 -4.98
C ALA A 133 -13.20 23.67 -6.10
N ARG A 134 -12.23 23.25 -6.93
CA ARG A 134 -11.68 24.05 -8.04
C ARG A 134 -12.41 23.86 -9.37
N GLY A 135 -13.43 23.02 -9.42
CA GLY A 135 -14.22 22.76 -10.62
C GLY A 135 -14.23 21.27 -11.02
N PRO A 136 -14.51 20.94 -12.29
CA PRO A 136 -14.48 19.56 -12.75
C PRO A 136 -13.07 18.97 -12.58
N LEU A 137 -12.97 17.77 -11.98
CA LEU A 137 -11.72 17.01 -11.96
C LEU A 137 -11.27 16.81 -13.41
N GLY A 138 -10.04 17.21 -13.73
CA GLY A 138 -9.49 16.96 -15.05
C GLY A 138 -9.41 15.45 -15.34
N ALA A 139 -9.53 15.04 -16.60
CA ALA A 139 -9.40 13.63 -17.02
C ALA A 139 -8.10 12.96 -16.53
N TRP A 140 -7.08 13.76 -16.19
CA TRP A 140 -5.83 13.37 -15.53
C TRP A 140 -6.00 12.59 -14.23
N HIS A 141 -7.06 12.84 -13.45
CA HIS A 141 -7.35 12.12 -12.20
C HIS A 141 -7.88 10.72 -12.39
N PHE A 142 -8.28 10.40 -13.63
CA PHE A 142 -8.66 9.06 -14.06
C PHE A 142 -7.55 8.40 -14.88
N GLY A 143 -6.33 8.95 -14.78
CA GLY A 143 -5.09 8.31 -15.19
C GLY A 143 -4.48 8.83 -16.49
N HIS A 144 -4.94 9.94 -17.08
CA HIS A 144 -4.37 10.45 -18.33
C HIS A 144 -2.82 10.54 -18.25
N ILE A 145 -2.12 9.76 -19.07
CA ILE A 145 -0.66 9.77 -19.16
C ILE A 145 -0.29 10.66 -20.33
N PRO A 146 0.62 11.65 -20.17
CA PRO A 146 1.07 12.45 -21.31
C PRO A 146 1.62 11.52 -22.40
N THR A 147 1.25 11.71 -23.67
CA THR A 147 1.63 10.84 -24.79
C THR A 147 3.13 10.52 -24.82
N ARG A 148 3.99 11.51 -24.49
CA ARG A 148 5.45 11.32 -24.38
C ARG A 148 5.91 10.26 -23.37
N ARG A 149 5.07 9.89 -22.40
CA ARG A 149 5.35 8.83 -21.41
C ARG A 149 4.84 7.46 -21.87
N VAL A 150 3.91 7.39 -22.83
CA VAL A 150 3.37 6.13 -23.39
C VAL A 150 4.52 5.33 -24.00
N ALA A 151 5.35 5.95 -24.85
CA ALA A 151 6.50 5.29 -25.48
C ALA A 151 7.47 4.69 -24.46
N ARG A 152 7.85 5.45 -23.41
CA ARG A 152 8.75 4.96 -22.35
C ARG A 152 8.13 3.82 -21.53
N LEU A 153 6.82 3.85 -21.32
CA LEU A 153 6.12 2.77 -20.62
C LEU A 153 6.06 1.51 -21.46
N LEU A 154 5.80 1.63 -22.75
CA LEU A 154 5.85 0.52 -23.70
C LEU A 154 7.26 -0.07 -23.75
N GLU A 155 8.27 0.76 -23.95
CA GLU A 155 9.69 0.36 -23.94
C GLU A 155 10.04 -0.40 -22.66
N PHE A 156 9.64 0.12 -21.50
CA PHE A 156 9.86 -0.56 -20.23
C PHE A 156 9.20 -1.95 -20.19
N TRP A 157 7.94 -2.11 -20.62
CA TRP A 157 7.24 -3.40 -20.54
C TRP A 157 7.63 -4.42 -21.60
N THR A 158 8.08 -3.96 -22.77
CA THR A 158 8.58 -4.82 -23.85
C THR A 158 10.08 -5.01 -23.77
N SER A 159 10.76 -4.37 -22.82
CA SER A 159 12.20 -4.52 -22.66
C SER A 159 12.54 -5.97 -22.33
N PRO A 160 13.52 -6.57 -23.03
CA PRO A 160 14.03 -7.90 -22.70
C PRO A 160 14.66 -7.95 -21.30
N ASP A 161 15.04 -6.81 -20.73
CA ASP A 161 15.56 -6.72 -19.36
C ASP A 161 14.53 -7.17 -18.30
N HIS A 162 13.24 -7.19 -18.64
CA HIS A 162 12.17 -7.63 -17.76
C HIS A 162 11.71 -9.07 -18.01
N ASP A 163 12.46 -9.84 -18.81
CA ASP A 163 12.22 -11.26 -18.98
C ASP A 163 12.54 -12.05 -17.69
N PHE A 164 11.76 -13.10 -17.42
CA PHE A 164 11.92 -13.92 -16.23
C PHE A 164 13.30 -14.59 -16.14
N ALA A 165 13.78 -15.13 -17.27
CA ALA A 165 15.07 -15.81 -17.34
C ALA A 165 16.21 -14.81 -17.18
N VAL A 166 16.12 -13.62 -17.77
CA VAL A 166 17.15 -12.57 -17.61
C VAL A 166 17.24 -12.13 -16.14
N MET A 167 16.11 -11.89 -15.48
CA MET A 167 16.09 -11.36 -14.12
C MET A 167 16.48 -12.38 -13.04
N ASN A 168 16.16 -13.65 -13.25
CA ASN A 168 16.43 -14.71 -12.26
C ASN A 168 17.60 -15.62 -12.63
N GLY A 169 18.02 -15.62 -13.88
CA GLY A 169 19.11 -16.43 -14.40
C GLY A 169 20.50 -15.87 -14.05
N ILE A 170 21.51 -16.41 -14.72
CA ILE A 170 22.92 -16.03 -14.55
C ILE A 170 23.14 -14.53 -14.81
N ASP A 171 22.40 -13.94 -15.74
CA ASP A 171 22.46 -12.52 -16.09
C ASP A 171 21.76 -11.59 -15.06
N GLY A 172 21.05 -12.15 -14.07
CA GLY A 172 20.29 -11.38 -13.10
C GLY A 172 21.16 -10.46 -12.22
N ASP A 173 22.44 -10.81 -12.04
CA ASP A 173 23.41 -10.00 -11.30
C ASP A 173 23.72 -8.69 -12.06
N ALA A 174 23.74 -8.72 -13.40
CA ALA A 174 23.93 -7.53 -14.23
C ALA A 174 22.69 -6.63 -14.20
N PHE A 175 21.48 -7.22 -14.25
CA PHE A 175 20.23 -6.49 -14.06
C PHE A 175 20.21 -5.76 -12.71
N GLY A 176 20.55 -6.46 -11.63
CA GLY A 176 20.62 -5.90 -10.28
C GLY A 176 21.60 -4.72 -10.17
N LYS A 177 22.82 -4.87 -10.70
CA LYS A 177 23.84 -3.79 -10.70
C LYS A 177 23.39 -2.55 -11.49
N ARG A 178 22.72 -2.74 -12.63
CA ARG A 178 22.25 -1.63 -13.47
C ARG A 178 21.10 -0.86 -12.82
N TRP A 179 20.15 -1.54 -12.21
CA TRP A 179 18.92 -0.93 -11.68
C TRP A 179 19.06 -0.40 -10.26
N LEU A 180 19.86 -1.07 -9.42
CA LEU A 180 20.08 -0.65 -8.04
C LEU A 180 21.31 0.25 -7.91
N GLY A 181 22.11 0.37 -8.96
CA GLY A 181 23.46 0.94 -8.89
C GLY A 181 24.38 0.05 -8.03
N GLU A 182 25.51 0.60 -7.59
CA GLU A 182 26.27 0.06 -6.47
C GLU A 182 25.51 0.28 -5.16
N ALA A 183 24.26 -0.20 -5.06
CA ALA A 183 23.51 -0.20 -3.81
C ALA A 183 24.25 -1.08 -2.82
N ASP A 184 25.13 -0.45 -2.06
CA ASP A 184 25.93 -1.07 -1.02
C ASP A 184 24.98 -1.86 -0.08
N PRO A 185 25.16 -3.18 0.08
CA PRO A 185 24.47 -3.98 1.10
C PRO A 185 24.60 -3.37 2.51
N ALA A 186 25.67 -2.61 2.75
CA ALA A 186 25.93 -1.87 3.98
C ALA A 186 25.33 -0.46 4.00
N SER A 187 24.59 -0.04 2.95
CA SER A 187 23.96 1.27 2.91
C SER A 187 23.12 1.49 4.17
N PRO A 188 23.30 2.64 4.86
CA PRO A 188 22.54 2.96 6.07
C PRO A 188 21.09 3.39 5.73
N ASN A 189 20.75 3.52 4.45
CA ASN A 189 19.41 3.90 4.02
C ASN A 189 18.37 2.80 4.32
N PHE A 190 17.09 3.14 4.17
CA PHE A 190 15.97 2.24 4.42
C PHE A 190 16.09 0.92 3.64
N GLY A 191 16.54 0.97 2.37
CA GLY A 191 16.70 -0.21 1.52
C GLY A 191 17.77 -1.18 2.04
N GLY A 192 18.94 -0.66 2.41
CA GLY A 192 20.03 -1.47 2.97
C GLY A 192 19.62 -2.12 4.30
N ARG A 193 18.95 -1.36 5.20
CA ARG A 193 18.42 -1.92 6.44
C ARG A 193 17.38 -3.02 6.17
N ARG A 194 16.42 -2.78 5.26
CA ARG A 194 15.39 -3.75 4.90
C ARG A 194 16.00 -5.06 4.40
N ASN A 195 17.00 -4.99 3.51
CA ASN A 195 17.73 -6.17 3.03
C ASN A 195 18.43 -6.95 4.14
N ARG A 196 19.14 -6.28 5.06
CA ARG A 196 19.81 -6.95 6.18
C ARG A 196 18.84 -7.70 7.08
N GLU A 197 17.69 -7.10 7.35
CA GLU A 197 16.66 -7.72 8.19
C GLU A 197 15.95 -8.87 7.46
N ILE A 198 15.75 -8.78 6.14
CA ILE A 198 15.28 -9.91 5.32
C ILE A 198 16.28 -11.07 5.40
N ALA A 199 17.56 -10.80 5.12
CA ALA A 199 18.60 -11.82 5.15
C ALA A 199 18.71 -12.50 6.53
N LYS A 200 18.66 -11.71 7.62
CA LYS A 200 18.64 -12.23 8.99
C LYS A 200 17.50 -13.22 9.21
N ARG A 201 16.28 -12.86 8.81
CA ARG A 201 15.10 -13.75 8.96
C ARG A 201 15.20 -14.99 8.09
N CYS A 202 15.70 -14.87 6.85
CA CYS A 202 15.96 -16.04 6.02
C CYS A 202 16.96 -17.00 6.69
N VAL A 203 18.01 -16.49 7.34
CA VAL A 203 18.95 -17.32 8.11
C VAL A 203 18.27 -18.00 9.31
N GLU A 204 17.37 -17.31 10.00
CA GLU A 204 16.55 -17.92 11.08
C GLU A 204 15.66 -19.04 10.53
N VAL A 205 15.04 -18.84 9.36
CA VAL A 205 14.26 -19.87 8.67
C VAL A 205 15.14 -21.06 8.27
N MET A 206 16.31 -20.81 7.66
CA MET A 206 17.24 -21.89 7.30
C MET A 206 17.63 -22.72 8.53
N LYS A 207 17.97 -22.08 9.66
CA LYS A 207 18.29 -22.78 10.92
C LYS A 207 17.13 -23.63 11.45
N ALA A 208 15.88 -23.22 11.24
CA ALA A 208 14.70 -23.98 11.62
C ALA A 208 14.39 -25.15 10.66
N HIS A 209 15.03 -25.19 9.48
CA HIS A 209 14.85 -26.20 8.43
C HIS A 209 16.21 -26.74 7.96
N PRO A 210 16.97 -27.44 8.84
CA PRO A 210 18.34 -27.87 8.55
C PRO A 210 18.43 -28.82 7.36
N GLY A 211 19.38 -28.54 6.46
CA GLY A 211 19.59 -29.30 5.23
C GLY A 211 18.53 -29.08 4.14
N GLY A 212 17.53 -28.24 4.39
CA GLY A 212 16.49 -27.91 3.41
C GLY A 212 16.89 -26.80 2.45
N ARG A 213 16.11 -26.71 1.37
CA ARG A 213 16.15 -25.64 0.37
C ARG A 213 15.11 -24.58 0.67
N LEU A 214 15.59 -23.38 0.98
CA LEU A 214 14.77 -22.18 1.11
C LEU A 214 14.62 -21.50 -0.26
N VAL A 215 13.39 -21.33 -0.74
CA VAL A 215 13.11 -20.42 -1.87
C VAL A 215 12.51 -19.13 -1.34
N VAL A 216 13.12 -17.98 -1.66
CA VAL A 216 12.66 -16.66 -1.25
C VAL A 216 11.99 -15.97 -2.44
N VAL A 217 10.68 -15.73 -2.38
CA VAL A 217 9.90 -15.01 -3.40
C VAL A 217 9.75 -13.56 -2.98
N ILE A 218 10.45 -12.67 -3.67
CA ILE A 218 10.61 -11.26 -3.27
C ILE A 218 10.74 -10.34 -4.49
N GLY A 219 10.44 -9.06 -4.34
CA GLY A 219 10.63 -8.05 -5.37
C GLY A 219 12.06 -8.03 -5.90
N ALA A 220 12.21 -7.91 -7.22
CA ALA A 220 13.49 -8.03 -7.93
C ALA A 220 14.57 -7.07 -7.41
N GLY A 221 14.18 -5.92 -6.86
CA GLY A 221 15.09 -4.95 -6.25
C GLY A 221 15.83 -5.47 -5.01
N HIS A 222 15.44 -6.62 -4.45
CA HIS A 222 16.11 -7.25 -3.32
C HIS A 222 17.11 -8.32 -3.75
N LYS A 223 16.93 -8.92 -4.93
CA LYS A 223 17.60 -10.18 -5.31
C LYS A 223 19.11 -10.11 -5.24
N ALA A 224 19.74 -9.21 -6.00
CA ALA A 224 21.20 -9.17 -6.10
C ALA A 224 21.89 -8.91 -4.75
N VAL A 225 21.29 -8.06 -3.91
CA VAL A 225 21.81 -7.76 -2.57
C VAL A 225 21.67 -8.98 -1.65
N LEU A 226 20.53 -9.69 -1.70
CA LEU A 226 20.31 -10.89 -0.90
C LEU A 226 21.22 -12.04 -1.33
N ASP A 227 21.38 -12.27 -2.64
CA ASP A 227 22.33 -13.26 -3.17
C ASP A 227 23.74 -12.99 -2.61
N ALA A 228 24.20 -11.73 -2.66
CA ALA A 228 25.50 -11.34 -2.12
C ALA A 228 25.61 -11.48 -0.59
N MET A 229 24.53 -11.22 0.16
CA MET A 229 24.51 -11.39 1.62
C MET A 229 24.54 -12.88 2.02
N PHE A 230 23.79 -13.73 1.31
CA PHE A 230 23.74 -15.17 1.57
C PHE A 230 25.03 -15.88 1.19
N ALA A 231 25.69 -15.45 0.10
CA ALA A 231 26.99 -16.01 -0.29
C ALA A 231 28.10 -15.78 0.75
N ARG A 232 27.90 -14.86 1.70
CA ARG A 232 28.81 -14.60 2.82
C ARG A 232 28.42 -15.32 4.12
N GLN A 233 27.32 -16.07 4.13
CA GLN A 233 26.90 -16.83 5.30
C GLN A 233 27.58 -18.20 5.29
N ASP A 234 28.25 -18.54 6.40
CA ASP A 234 28.90 -19.85 6.54
C ASP A 234 27.87 -20.98 6.40
N GLY A 235 28.20 -21.97 5.58
CA GLY A 235 27.34 -23.13 5.34
C GLY A 235 26.12 -22.85 4.44
N VAL A 236 26.02 -21.69 3.79
CA VAL A 236 24.93 -21.41 2.83
C VAL A 236 25.43 -21.50 1.39
N LYS A 237 24.76 -22.32 0.56
CA LYS A 237 24.89 -22.37 -0.89
C LYS A 237 23.78 -21.52 -1.52
N VAL A 238 24.17 -20.45 -2.21
CA VAL A 238 23.23 -19.67 -3.03
C VAL A 238 23.05 -20.37 -4.37
N LEU A 239 21.82 -20.74 -4.68
CA LEU A 239 21.45 -21.38 -5.95
C LEU A 239 21.16 -20.32 -7.02
N LYS A 240 21.54 -20.60 -8.26
CA LYS A 240 21.23 -19.77 -9.42
C LYS A 240 20.29 -20.50 -10.40
N LEU A 241 19.29 -19.78 -10.90
CA LEU A 241 18.43 -20.30 -11.96
C LEU A 241 19.23 -20.39 -13.27
N GLY A 242 19.08 -21.46 -14.03
CA GLY A 242 19.87 -21.76 -15.22
C GLY A 242 21.17 -22.52 -14.95
N GLU A 243 21.70 -22.48 -13.72
CA GLU A 243 22.92 -23.20 -13.32
C GLU A 243 22.57 -24.36 -12.38
N ASP A 244 22.06 -24.07 -11.18
CA ASP A 244 21.69 -25.08 -10.18
C ASP A 244 20.24 -25.56 -10.32
N VAL A 245 19.36 -24.68 -10.80
CA VAL A 245 17.91 -24.93 -10.94
C VAL A 245 17.50 -24.61 -12.37
N PRO A 246 16.86 -25.53 -13.13
CA PRO A 246 16.47 -25.25 -14.50
C PRO A 246 15.51 -24.06 -14.63
N VAL A 247 15.77 -23.18 -15.61
CA VAL A 247 14.82 -22.15 -16.01
C VAL A 247 13.52 -22.81 -16.49
N PRO A 248 12.33 -22.33 -16.09
CA PRO A 248 11.07 -22.84 -16.62
C PRO A 248 11.00 -22.80 -18.14
N THR A 249 10.62 -23.92 -18.76
CA THR A 249 10.34 -23.96 -20.20
C THR A 249 8.98 -23.34 -20.50
N SER A 250 8.74 -22.91 -21.74
CA SER A 250 7.44 -22.37 -22.16
C SER A 250 6.28 -23.35 -21.90
N ALA A 251 6.51 -24.66 -22.04
CA ALA A 251 5.51 -25.68 -21.74
C ALA A 251 5.19 -25.75 -20.24
N GLN A 252 6.21 -25.69 -19.38
CA GLN A 252 6.02 -25.64 -17.92
C GLN A 252 5.28 -24.38 -17.50
N VAL A 253 5.62 -23.23 -18.09
CA VAL A 253 4.92 -21.96 -17.84
C VAL A 253 3.46 -22.06 -18.28
N GLU A 254 3.18 -22.65 -19.45
CA GLU A 254 1.80 -22.81 -19.94
C GLU A 254 0.97 -23.69 -18.99
N GLN A 255 1.53 -24.81 -18.53
CA GLN A 255 0.88 -25.70 -17.56
C GLN A 255 0.69 -25.05 -16.18
N ALA A 256 1.55 -24.11 -15.81
CA ALA A 256 1.52 -23.47 -14.51
C ALA A 256 0.47 -22.36 -14.40
N TRP A 257 -0.26 -21.99 -15.45
CA TRP A 257 -1.34 -21.00 -15.33
C TRP A 257 -2.50 -21.47 -14.45
N THR A 258 -3.12 -20.52 -13.75
CA THR A 258 -4.40 -20.74 -13.07
C THR A 258 -5.46 -19.79 -13.60
N THR A 259 -6.72 -20.18 -13.50
CA THR A 259 -7.88 -19.33 -13.83
C THR A 259 -7.83 -17.98 -13.08
N LYS A 260 -7.32 -17.97 -11.84
CA LYS A 260 -7.16 -16.75 -11.02
C LYS A 260 -6.12 -15.79 -11.60
N ASP A 261 -4.98 -16.31 -12.08
CA ASP A 261 -3.94 -15.49 -12.70
C ASP A 261 -4.42 -14.89 -14.02
N LEU A 262 -5.08 -15.70 -14.85
CA LEU A 262 -5.65 -15.27 -16.12
C LEU A 262 -6.68 -14.14 -15.89
N LEU A 263 -7.53 -14.28 -14.87
CA LEU A 263 -8.48 -13.24 -14.49
C LEU A 263 -7.80 -11.95 -13.99
N CYS A 264 -6.72 -12.05 -13.22
CA CYS A 264 -5.95 -10.87 -12.79
C CYS A 264 -5.29 -10.16 -13.98
N VAL A 265 -4.78 -10.91 -14.95
CA VAL A 265 -4.20 -10.36 -16.18
C VAL A 265 -5.26 -9.66 -17.02
N LEU A 266 -6.42 -10.29 -17.25
CA LEU A 266 -7.53 -9.68 -17.98
C LEU A 266 -8.04 -8.43 -17.26
N GLY A 267 -8.35 -8.56 -15.97
CA GLY A 267 -8.88 -7.45 -15.17
C GLY A 267 -7.93 -6.27 -15.11
N HIS A 268 -6.63 -6.51 -14.87
CA HIS A 268 -5.66 -5.42 -14.84
C HIS A 268 -5.51 -4.70 -16.17
N ASN A 269 -5.47 -5.43 -17.28
CA ASN A 269 -5.21 -4.84 -18.59
C ASN A 269 -6.46 -4.30 -19.29
N LEU A 270 -7.67 -4.78 -18.97
CA LEU A 270 -8.92 -4.34 -19.58
C LEU A 270 -9.77 -3.44 -18.67
N ASP A 271 -9.67 -3.57 -17.34
CA ASP A 271 -10.43 -2.75 -16.38
C ASP A 271 -9.57 -1.97 -15.38
N GLY A 272 -8.27 -2.25 -15.33
CA GLY A 272 -7.32 -1.42 -14.59
C GLY A 272 -7.09 -0.07 -15.25
N GLU A 273 -6.41 0.82 -14.54
CA GLU A 273 -6.16 2.20 -14.99
C GLU A 273 -5.67 2.28 -16.44
N ARG A 274 -4.77 1.37 -16.84
CA ARG A 274 -4.11 1.32 -18.15
C ARG A 274 -5.07 1.32 -19.33
N SER A 275 -6.15 0.54 -19.27
CA SER A 275 -7.08 0.48 -20.40
C SER A 275 -7.75 1.81 -20.64
N TYR A 276 -7.84 2.71 -19.66
CA TYR A 276 -8.54 3.98 -19.83
C TYR A 276 -7.63 5.13 -20.27
N LEU A 277 -6.33 4.87 -20.38
CA LEU A 277 -5.35 5.92 -20.68
C LEU A 277 -5.24 6.07 -22.18
N THR A 278 -4.96 4.97 -22.88
CA THR A 278 -4.88 4.93 -24.34
C THR A 278 -4.83 3.47 -24.84
N ASP A 279 -5.36 3.20 -26.03
CA ASP A 279 -5.42 1.85 -26.60
C ASP A 279 -4.05 1.28 -26.97
N GLU A 280 -3.06 2.13 -27.26
CA GLU A 280 -1.68 1.74 -27.54
C GLU A 280 -1.02 1.08 -26.33
N LEU A 281 -1.54 1.34 -25.13
CA LEU A 281 -1.14 0.64 -23.93
C LEU A 281 -1.93 -0.67 -23.76
N VAL A 282 -2.67 -1.22 -24.70
CA VAL A 282 -3.30 -2.54 -24.50
C VAL A 282 -2.88 -3.47 -25.62
N ASP A 283 -2.19 -4.55 -25.24
CA ASP A 283 -1.88 -5.64 -26.16
C ASP A 283 -3.13 -6.51 -26.32
N PHE A 284 -4.00 -6.14 -27.27
CA PHE A 284 -5.28 -6.80 -27.50
C PHE A 284 -5.11 -8.24 -28.00
N ASP A 285 -4.06 -8.55 -28.74
CA ASP A 285 -3.79 -9.92 -29.20
C ASP A 285 -3.43 -10.83 -28.03
N ARG A 286 -2.58 -10.34 -27.12
CA ARG A 286 -2.34 -11.02 -25.85
C ARG A 286 -3.61 -11.16 -25.03
N MET A 287 -4.45 -10.13 -24.92
CA MET A 287 -5.69 -10.23 -24.15
C MET A 287 -6.68 -11.24 -24.73
N ARG A 288 -6.79 -11.34 -26.07
CA ARG A 288 -7.56 -12.40 -26.74
C ARG A 288 -6.99 -13.79 -26.43
N SER A 289 -5.66 -13.92 -26.47
CA SER A 289 -4.97 -15.18 -26.13
C SER A 289 -5.19 -15.59 -24.67
N VAL A 290 -5.09 -14.64 -23.73
CA VAL A 290 -5.35 -14.87 -22.29
C VAL A 290 -6.82 -15.22 -22.05
N LEU A 291 -7.76 -14.56 -22.73
CA LEU A 291 -9.19 -14.86 -22.63
C LEU A 291 -9.49 -16.28 -23.13
N LYS A 292 -8.90 -16.68 -24.27
CA LYS A 292 -9.04 -18.06 -24.78
C LYS A 292 -8.52 -19.09 -23.78
N ARG A 293 -7.38 -18.82 -23.11
CA ARG A 293 -6.87 -19.69 -22.03
C ARG A 293 -7.83 -19.74 -20.84
N TYR A 294 -8.40 -18.61 -20.46
CA TYR A 294 -9.35 -18.52 -19.35
C TYR A 294 -10.57 -19.41 -19.61
N GLU A 295 -11.16 -19.30 -20.81
CA GLU A 295 -12.27 -20.15 -21.25
C GLU A 295 -11.88 -21.64 -21.27
N ALA A 296 -10.72 -21.98 -21.83
CA ALA A 296 -10.23 -23.36 -21.88
C ALA A 296 -9.95 -23.96 -20.50
N SER A 297 -9.64 -23.12 -19.50
CA SER A 297 -9.43 -23.53 -18.11
C SER A 297 -10.73 -23.77 -17.31
N GLY A 298 -11.90 -23.69 -17.95
CA GLY A 298 -13.19 -23.74 -17.27
C GLY A 298 -13.55 -22.45 -16.53
N GLY A 299 -13.03 -21.31 -16.99
CA GLY A 299 -13.38 -19.99 -16.48
C GLY A 299 -14.88 -19.70 -16.61
N ASP A 300 -15.37 -18.76 -15.79
CA ASP A 300 -16.79 -18.42 -15.78
C ASP A 300 -17.22 -17.79 -17.12
N GLY A 301 -18.30 -18.30 -17.70
CA GLY A 301 -18.78 -17.90 -19.04
C GLY A 301 -19.28 -16.45 -19.11
N ASP A 302 -19.83 -15.92 -18.03
CA ASP A 302 -20.25 -14.51 -17.96
C ASP A 302 -19.02 -13.62 -17.89
N VAL A 303 -18.05 -13.96 -17.03
CA VAL A 303 -16.76 -13.25 -16.93
C VAL A 303 -16.03 -13.23 -18.27
N ALA A 304 -15.97 -14.38 -18.96
CA ALA A 304 -15.39 -14.45 -20.29
C ALA A 304 -16.15 -13.57 -21.30
N SER A 305 -17.48 -13.60 -21.26
CA SER A 305 -18.34 -12.78 -22.12
C SER A 305 -18.17 -11.28 -21.87
N TYR A 306 -17.97 -10.86 -20.62
CA TYR A 306 -17.65 -9.48 -20.26
C TYR A 306 -16.32 -9.04 -20.86
N PHE A 307 -15.24 -9.80 -20.67
CA PHE A 307 -13.94 -9.43 -21.24
C PHE A 307 -13.94 -9.48 -22.77
N ARG A 308 -14.74 -10.36 -23.37
CA ARG A 308 -14.97 -10.34 -24.83
C ARG A 308 -15.66 -9.04 -25.26
N ALA A 309 -16.69 -8.60 -24.54
CA ALA A 309 -17.36 -7.32 -24.78
C ALA A 309 -16.39 -6.14 -24.60
N ARG A 310 -15.52 -6.17 -23.58
CA ARG A 310 -14.46 -5.18 -23.39
C ARG A 310 -13.53 -5.09 -24.59
N ILE A 311 -13.01 -6.22 -25.06
CA ILE A 311 -12.13 -6.25 -26.24
C ILE A 311 -12.86 -5.69 -27.47
N ARG A 312 -14.12 -6.10 -27.72
CA ARG A 312 -14.95 -5.59 -28.82
C ARG A 312 -15.11 -4.07 -28.77
N GLN A 313 -15.54 -3.54 -27.62
CA GLN A 313 -15.71 -2.11 -27.40
C GLN A 313 -14.44 -1.34 -27.73
N ARG A 314 -13.28 -1.80 -27.22
CA ARG A 314 -11.99 -1.13 -27.43
C ARG A 314 -11.46 -1.26 -28.86
N CYS A 315 -11.86 -2.29 -29.59
CA CYS A 315 -11.60 -2.41 -31.02
C CYS A 315 -12.65 -1.72 -31.91
N GLY A 316 -13.50 -0.85 -31.35
CA GLY A 316 -14.51 -0.09 -32.11
C GLY A 316 -15.76 -0.88 -32.51
N GLN A 317 -15.91 -2.12 -32.06
CA GLN A 317 -17.10 -2.95 -32.30
C GLN A 317 -18.18 -2.63 -31.26
N LEU A 318 -18.71 -1.40 -31.33
CA LEU A 318 -19.58 -0.82 -30.31
C LEU A 318 -20.91 -1.55 -30.15
N GLU A 319 -21.68 -1.76 -31.23
CA GLU A 319 -22.99 -2.43 -31.15
C GLU A 319 -22.89 -3.89 -30.63
N PRO A 320 -21.97 -4.75 -31.12
CA PRO A 320 -21.78 -6.08 -30.55
C PRO A 320 -21.31 -6.10 -29.09
N ALA A 321 -20.63 -5.03 -28.64
CA ALA A 321 -20.26 -4.89 -27.23
C ALA A 321 -21.46 -4.47 -26.38
N LEU A 322 -22.27 -3.52 -26.86
CA LEU A 322 -23.51 -3.05 -26.22
C LEU A 322 -24.48 -4.20 -25.98
N GLU A 323 -24.75 -5.01 -27.01
CA GLU A 323 -25.61 -6.18 -26.92
C GLU A 323 -25.09 -7.19 -25.88
N ALA A 324 -23.77 -7.42 -25.85
CA ALA A 324 -23.16 -8.30 -24.88
C ALA A 324 -23.31 -7.78 -23.45
N TYR A 325 -23.03 -6.49 -23.19
CA TYR A 325 -23.26 -5.92 -21.86
C TYR A 325 -24.73 -5.98 -21.44
N GLY A 326 -25.67 -5.74 -22.36
CA GLY A 326 -27.11 -5.83 -22.08
C GLY A 326 -27.52 -7.21 -21.54
N ARG A 327 -27.01 -8.30 -22.15
CA ARG A 327 -27.23 -9.67 -21.64
C ARG A 327 -26.64 -9.88 -20.25
N LEU A 328 -25.44 -9.36 -20.00
CA LEU A 328 -24.76 -9.51 -18.71
C LEU A 328 -25.45 -8.76 -17.58
N VAL A 329 -26.01 -7.59 -17.87
CA VAL A 329 -26.83 -6.84 -16.92
C VAL A 329 -28.10 -7.61 -16.53
N GLN A 330 -28.65 -8.41 -17.46
CA GLN A 330 -29.85 -9.22 -17.21
C GLN A 330 -29.56 -10.53 -16.45
N SER A 331 -28.32 -11.03 -16.44
CA SER A 331 -28.02 -12.36 -15.87
C SER A 331 -28.18 -12.45 -14.35
N LYS A 332 -28.29 -11.30 -13.64
CA LYS A 332 -28.46 -11.18 -12.18
C LYS A 332 -27.45 -12.02 -11.36
N ARG A 333 -26.33 -12.43 -11.95
CA ARG A 333 -25.33 -13.29 -11.30
C ARG A 333 -24.46 -12.49 -10.31
N THR A 334 -23.98 -13.24 -9.32
CA THR A 334 -23.11 -12.88 -8.19
C THR A 334 -21.90 -12.03 -8.61
N PRO A 335 -21.36 -11.14 -7.74
CA PRO A 335 -20.33 -10.16 -8.09
C PRO A 335 -19.06 -10.77 -8.68
N LEU A 336 -18.50 -10.07 -9.68
CA LEU A 336 -17.13 -10.24 -10.14
C LEU A 336 -16.18 -9.79 -9.03
N LEU A 337 -15.73 -10.75 -8.22
CA LEU A 337 -14.65 -10.51 -7.30
C LEU A 337 -13.35 -10.62 -8.09
N TYR A 338 -12.82 -9.48 -8.53
CA TYR A 338 -11.44 -9.45 -9.01
C TYR A 338 -10.58 -10.06 -7.90
N PRO A 339 -9.81 -11.11 -8.19
CA PRO A 339 -9.03 -11.75 -7.14
C PRO A 339 -7.92 -10.84 -6.60
N TYR A 340 -7.70 -9.70 -7.27
CA TYR A 340 -6.70 -8.72 -6.94
C TYR A 340 -7.12 -7.30 -7.35
N PRO A 341 -8.00 -6.65 -6.58
CA PRO A 341 -8.40 -5.28 -6.85
C PRO A 341 -7.27 -4.36 -6.37
N LEU A 342 -6.42 -3.88 -7.28
CA LEU A 342 -5.25 -3.02 -7.02
C LEU A 342 -5.60 -1.60 -6.50
N GLY A 343 -6.60 -1.49 -5.63
CA GLY A 343 -7.18 -0.23 -5.18
C GLY A 343 -7.85 0.56 -6.30
N HIS A 344 -8.11 -0.06 -7.46
CA HIS A 344 -8.85 0.54 -8.54
C HIS A 344 -10.34 0.40 -8.25
N TRP A 345 -11.03 1.53 -8.06
CA TRP A 345 -12.46 1.60 -7.72
C TRP A 345 -13.36 0.68 -8.56
N ARG A 346 -13.03 0.52 -9.84
CA ARG A 346 -13.78 -0.31 -10.79
C ARG A 346 -13.69 -1.80 -10.49
N MET A 347 -12.57 -2.24 -9.93
CA MET A 347 -12.38 -3.63 -9.51
C MET A 347 -13.13 -3.97 -8.22
N HIS A 348 -13.84 -3.00 -7.63
CA HIS A 348 -14.72 -3.21 -6.49
C HIS A 348 -16.19 -3.32 -6.88
N TYR A 349 -16.52 -3.20 -8.18
CA TYR A 349 -17.90 -3.39 -8.62
C TYR A 349 -18.29 -4.85 -8.77
N GLY A 350 -19.54 -5.10 -8.44
CA GLY A 350 -20.23 -6.28 -8.94
C GLY A 350 -20.31 -6.27 -10.46
N PHE A 351 -20.50 -7.45 -11.02
CA PHE A 351 -20.48 -7.69 -12.46
C PHE A 351 -21.53 -6.86 -13.21
N GLU A 352 -22.71 -6.70 -12.62
CA GLU A 352 -23.78 -5.85 -13.16
C GLU A 352 -23.35 -4.37 -13.24
N ALA A 353 -22.83 -3.81 -12.14
CA ALA A 353 -22.41 -2.42 -12.09
C ALA A 353 -21.24 -2.14 -13.06
N ALA A 354 -20.27 -3.06 -13.18
CA ALA A 354 -19.20 -2.97 -14.17
C ALA A 354 -19.75 -3.01 -15.61
N SER A 355 -20.66 -3.95 -15.89
CA SER A 355 -21.28 -4.06 -17.22
C SER A 355 -22.11 -2.83 -17.58
N ARG A 356 -22.92 -2.29 -16.64
CA ARG A 356 -23.68 -1.05 -16.85
C ARG A 356 -22.77 0.15 -17.09
N LEU A 357 -21.63 0.24 -16.40
CA LEU A 357 -20.66 1.32 -16.60
C LEU A 357 -20.09 1.30 -18.03
N GLU A 358 -19.69 0.12 -18.49
CA GLU A 358 -19.12 -0.03 -19.82
C GLU A 358 -20.18 0.08 -20.91
N MET A 359 -21.40 -0.36 -20.64
CA MET A 359 -22.59 -0.10 -21.47
C MET A 359 -22.81 1.41 -21.66
N ALA A 360 -22.80 2.19 -20.57
CA ALA A 360 -22.95 3.64 -20.62
C ALA A 360 -21.85 4.31 -21.48
N ARG A 361 -20.62 3.80 -21.45
CA ARG A 361 -19.53 4.31 -22.31
C ARG A 361 -19.76 4.00 -23.77
N VAL A 362 -20.19 2.78 -24.09
CA VAL A 362 -20.50 2.40 -25.48
C VAL A 362 -21.65 3.26 -26.03
N LEU A 363 -22.72 3.44 -25.25
CA LEU A 363 -23.85 4.31 -25.58
C LEU A 363 -23.42 5.76 -25.80
N ALA A 364 -22.53 6.27 -24.96
CA ALA A 364 -21.97 7.62 -25.12
C ALA A 364 -21.18 7.75 -26.43
N SER A 365 -20.34 6.77 -26.77
CA SER A 365 -19.60 6.74 -28.04
C SER A 365 -20.53 6.64 -29.28
N LEU A 366 -21.71 6.05 -29.11
CA LEU A 366 -22.76 5.97 -30.15
C LEU A 366 -23.66 7.21 -30.19
N GLY A 367 -23.48 8.19 -29.29
CA GLY A 367 -24.33 9.39 -29.22
C GLY A 367 -25.71 9.19 -28.57
N ARG A 368 -25.95 8.04 -27.91
CA ARG A 368 -27.25 7.64 -27.34
C ARG A 368 -27.45 8.19 -25.91
N LYS A 369 -27.52 9.52 -25.78
CA LYS A 369 -27.45 10.23 -24.48
C LYS A 369 -28.50 9.81 -23.43
N GLU A 370 -29.74 9.55 -23.85
CA GLU A 370 -30.82 9.20 -22.92
C GLU A 370 -30.56 7.85 -22.24
N GLU A 371 -30.10 6.87 -23.02
CA GLU A 371 -29.76 5.53 -22.52
C GLU A 371 -28.51 5.53 -21.64
N VAL A 372 -27.57 6.46 -21.88
CA VAL A 372 -26.44 6.68 -20.97
C VAL A 372 -26.96 7.02 -19.57
N ALA A 373 -27.90 7.96 -19.46
CA ALA A 373 -28.43 8.38 -18.16
C ALA A 373 -29.14 7.22 -17.44
N GLU A 374 -29.89 6.40 -18.16
CA GLU A 374 -30.53 5.20 -17.61
C GLU A 374 -29.50 4.17 -17.11
N ALA A 375 -28.49 3.85 -17.92
CA ALA A 375 -27.43 2.91 -17.55
C ALA A 375 -26.70 3.37 -16.27
N LEU A 376 -26.36 4.66 -16.17
CA LEU A 376 -25.68 5.25 -15.02
C LEU A 376 -26.56 5.27 -13.77
N ARG A 377 -27.87 5.55 -13.92
CA ARG A 377 -28.82 5.51 -12.82
C ARG A 377 -28.88 4.12 -12.18
N GLY A 378 -28.95 3.06 -12.99
CA GLY A 378 -28.92 1.68 -12.50
C GLY A 378 -27.62 1.32 -11.75
N ILE A 379 -26.50 1.95 -12.08
CA ILE A 379 -25.26 1.80 -11.28
C ILE A 379 -25.44 2.45 -9.91
N VAL A 380 -25.89 3.71 -9.86
CA VAL A 380 -26.05 4.43 -8.59
C VAL A 380 -27.00 3.70 -7.64
N GLU A 381 -28.08 3.13 -8.18
CA GLU A 381 -29.08 2.34 -7.45
C GLU A 381 -28.55 0.97 -6.99
N SER A 382 -27.67 0.32 -7.75
CA SER A 382 -27.06 -0.96 -7.38
C SER A 382 -25.87 -0.83 -6.43
N LEU A 383 -25.28 0.36 -6.29
CA LEU A 383 -24.26 0.59 -5.28
C LEU A 383 -24.88 0.51 -3.88
N PRO A 384 -24.27 -0.23 -2.93
CA PRO A 384 -24.79 -0.33 -1.57
C PRO A 384 -25.03 1.07 -0.99
N ALA A 385 -26.19 1.30 -0.36
CA ALA A 385 -26.45 2.54 0.38
C ALA A 385 -25.22 2.88 1.23
N GLU A 386 -24.88 4.17 1.36
CA GLU A 386 -23.70 4.57 2.13
C GLU A 386 -23.70 3.79 3.45
N PRO A 387 -22.68 2.94 3.73
CA PRO A 387 -22.55 2.49 5.09
C PRO A 387 -22.34 3.77 5.88
N VAL A 388 -23.20 3.99 6.88
CA VAL A 388 -22.84 4.84 8.00
C VAL A 388 -21.44 4.36 8.38
N VAL A 389 -20.44 5.23 8.26
CA VAL A 389 -19.10 4.95 8.80
C VAL A 389 -19.36 4.72 10.28
N ALA A 390 -19.56 3.45 10.65
CA ALA A 390 -19.64 3.04 12.02
C ALA A 390 -18.21 3.24 12.51
N ILE A 391 -17.95 4.43 13.04
CA ILE A 391 -16.89 4.63 14.02
C ILE A 391 -17.11 3.48 14.99
N ASP A 392 -16.15 2.57 15.06
CA ASP A 392 -16.23 1.43 15.94
C ASP A 392 -16.65 1.95 17.33
N PRO A 393 -17.86 1.66 17.83
CA PRO A 393 -18.34 2.24 19.08
C PRO A 393 -17.49 1.77 20.28
N THR A 394 -16.64 0.74 20.09
CA THR A 394 -15.65 0.31 21.07
C THR A 394 -14.38 1.16 21.06
N THR A 395 -14.13 1.95 20.01
CA THR A 395 -13.25 3.12 20.14
C THR A 395 -13.95 4.10 21.05
N ARG A 396 -13.66 4.00 22.35
CA ARG A 396 -14.13 4.99 23.33
C ARG A 396 -13.84 6.37 22.74
N PRO A 397 -14.83 7.28 22.68
CA PRO A 397 -14.55 8.65 22.31
C PRO A 397 -13.39 9.13 23.18
N LEU A 398 -12.34 9.64 22.53
CA LEU A 398 -11.15 10.09 23.24
C LEU A 398 -11.61 11.13 24.26
N THR A 399 -11.47 10.81 25.55
CA THR A 399 -11.75 11.77 26.62
C THR A 399 -10.83 12.97 26.36
N PRO A 400 -11.35 14.21 26.25
CA PRO A 400 -10.51 15.38 26.11
C PRO A 400 -9.45 15.35 27.21
N PHE A 401 -8.17 15.29 26.85
CA PHE A 401 -7.10 15.28 27.83
C PHE A 401 -7.06 16.63 28.57
N HIS A 402 -7.36 17.69 27.81
CA HIS A 402 -7.79 19.00 28.27
C HIS A 402 -8.70 19.57 27.19
N ALA A 403 -9.83 20.18 27.57
CA ALA A 403 -10.44 21.18 26.71
C ALA A 403 -9.44 22.34 26.64
N LEU A 404 -8.90 22.63 25.45
CA LEU A 404 -8.50 24.02 25.18
C LEU A 404 -9.75 24.88 25.48
N PRO A 405 -9.62 26.07 26.11
CA PRO A 405 -10.77 26.95 26.37
C PRO A 405 -11.63 26.96 25.11
N ASP A 406 -12.92 26.62 25.24
CA ASP A 406 -13.81 26.22 24.14
C ASP A 406 -13.42 26.94 22.85
N GLY A 407 -12.76 26.22 21.93
CA GLY A 407 -11.97 26.82 20.85
C GLY A 407 -12.76 27.60 19.79
N GLY A 408 -14.02 27.93 20.06
CA GLY A 408 -14.71 29.01 19.39
C GLY A 408 -14.11 30.31 19.91
N CYS A 409 -13.41 31.04 19.04
CA CYS A 409 -12.74 32.28 19.38
C CYS A 409 -13.74 33.45 19.53
N GLU A 410 -14.77 33.23 20.36
CA GLU A 410 -15.89 34.13 20.62
C GLU A 410 -15.42 35.27 21.53
N GLY A 411 -14.60 36.17 20.97
CA GLY A 411 -14.19 37.42 21.62
C GLY A 411 -12.76 37.49 22.14
N GLY A 412 -11.93 36.46 21.95
CA GLY A 412 -10.55 36.41 22.46
C GLY A 412 -9.59 35.60 21.58
N THR A 413 -8.31 35.52 21.98
CA THR A 413 -7.29 34.69 21.30
C THR A 413 -7.11 33.31 21.92
N ASP A 414 -7.86 32.95 22.97
CA ASP A 414 -7.82 31.65 23.65
C ASP A 414 -6.41 31.15 24.00
N GLY A 415 -5.56 32.08 24.45
CA GLY A 415 -4.17 31.80 24.83
C GLY A 415 -3.18 31.72 23.65
N TRP A 416 -3.64 31.85 22.40
CA TRP A 416 -2.78 31.97 21.25
C TRP A 416 -2.05 33.31 21.23
N ARG A 417 -0.77 33.24 20.88
CA ARG A 417 0.18 34.37 20.77
C ARG A 417 0.96 34.24 19.48
N THR A 418 1.23 35.37 18.84
CA THR A 418 2.24 35.44 17.78
C THR A 418 3.64 35.28 18.40
N SER A 419 4.50 34.48 17.78
CA SER A 419 5.92 34.38 18.14
C SER A 419 6.75 35.56 17.65
N ASP A 420 6.22 36.34 16.69
CA ASP A 420 6.87 37.54 16.19
C ASP A 420 5.80 38.59 15.79
N PRO A 421 5.47 39.53 16.68
CA PRO A 421 4.45 40.54 16.41
C PRO A 421 4.85 41.55 15.31
N LYS A 422 6.14 41.64 14.95
CA LYS A 422 6.58 42.49 13.83
C LYS A 422 6.27 41.82 12.49
N MET A 423 6.35 40.49 12.45
CA MET A 423 6.15 39.72 11.23
C MET A 423 4.72 39.23 11.03
N LEU A 424 3.95 39.11 12.12
CA LEU A 424 2.64 38.48 12.11
C LEU A 424 1.66 39.23 13.01
N SER A 425 0.44 39.44 12.53
CA SER A 425 -0.68 39.82 13.40
C SER A 425 -1.66 38.70 13.57
N LEU A 426 -2.05 38.47 14.82
CA LEU A 426 -3.09 37.54 15.24
C LEU A 426 -4.28 38.36 15.75
N SER A 427 -5.48 38.10 15.25
CA SER A 427 -6.71 38.76 15.68
C SER A 427 -7.90 37.80 15.62
N PRO A 428 -8.88 37.89 16.53
CA PRO A 428 -10.17 37.22 16.36
C PRO A 428 -10.85 37.65 15.06
N SER A 429 -11.64 36.77 14.44
CA SER A 429 -12.34 37.01 13.18
C SER A 429 -13.65 36.23 13.15
N THR A 430 -14.73 36.86 12.75
CA THR A 430 -16.03 36.20 12.49
C THR A 430 -16.19 35.80 11.02
N HIS A 431 -15.19 36.08 10.17
CA HIS A 431 -15.26 35.78 8.75
C HIS A 431 -15.03 34.29 8.49
N GLU A 432 -16.11 33.61 8.08
CA GLU A 432 -16.12 32.21 7.62
C GLU A 432 -15.46 31.22 8.60
N PRO A 433 -15.91 31.11 9.87
CA PRO A 433 -15.37 30.14 10.83
C PRO A 433 -15.57 28.69 10.34
N ALA A 434 -14.73 27.77 10.82
CA ALA A 434 -14.90 26.34 10.54
C ALA A 434 -16.10 25.78 11.31
N GLN A 435 -16.29 26.23 12.56
CA GLN A 435 -17.41 25.91 13.43
C GLN A 435 -17.79 27.13 14.28
N GLY A 436 -19.07 27.27 14.65
CA GLY A 436 -19.51 28.35 15.54
C GLY A 436 -19.44 29.75 14.91
N THR A 437 -19.17 30.77 15.73
CA THR A 437 -19.29 32.19 15.32
C THR A 437 -17.95 32.91 15.09
N GLY A 438 -16.80 32.30 15.44
CA GLY A 438 -15.49 32.96 15.36
C GLY A 438 -14.30 32.02 15.14
N CYS A 439 -13.21 32.56 14.61
CA CYS A 439 -11.92 31.90 14.40
C CYS A 439 -10.75 32.87 14.63
N LEU A 440 -9.52 32.39 14.62
CA LEU A 440 -8.31 33.22 14.67
C LEU A 440 -7.79 33.52 13.27
N HIS A 441 -7.59 34.80 12.98
CA HIS A 441 -6.99 35.27 11.74
C HIS A 441 -5.53 35.67 11.96
N LEU A 442 -4.64 35.10 11.14
CA LEU A 442 -3.22 35.35 11.07
C LEU A 442 -2.88 36.04 9.74
N LEU A 443 -2.22 37.18 9.81
CA LEU A 443 -1.73 37.91 8.63
C LEU A 443 -0.19 38.00 8.66
N VAL A 444 0.45 37.56 7.58
CA VAL A 444 1.90 37.68 7.37
C VAL A 444 2.23 39.10 6.88
N ARG A 445 2.88 39.92 7.72
CA ARG A 445 3.20 41.34 7.44
C ARG A 445 4.57 41.56 6.78
N GLY A 446 5.55 40.70 7.05
CA GLY A 446 6.92 40.85 6.55
C GLY A 446 7.20 40.15 5.21
N ARG A 447 8.26 40.57 4.51
CA ARG A 447 8.74 39.92 3.28
C ARG A 447 9.49 38.62 3.61
N ARG A 448 9.16 37.56 2.84
CA ARG A 448 9.79 36.23 2.76
C ARG A 448 10.60 35.80 3.99
N ASN A 449 10.03 34.90 4.79
CA ASN A 449 10.82 33.99 5.62
C ASN A 449 10.23 32.59 5.59
N ILE A 450 11.04 31.63 5.16
CA ILE A 450 10.68 30.21 5.14
C ILE A 450 10.76 29.70 6.57
N GLY A 451 9.61 29.37 7.16
CA GLY A 451 9.55 28.49 8.34
C GLY A 451 9.60 29.14 9.72
N LEU A 452 9.21 30.42 9.86
CA LEU A 452 8.99 30.99 11.19
C LEU A 452 7.73 30.39 11.83
N PRO A 453 7.74 30.14 13.16
CA PRO A 453 6.52 29.86 13.90
C PRO A 453 5.58 31.06 13.74
N ALA A 454 4.29 30.81 13.47
CA ALA A 454 3.35 31.87 13.14
C ALA A 454 2.32 32.14 14.24
N ALA A 455 1.82 31.08 14.85
CA ALA A 455 1.03 31.17 16.06
C ALA A 455 1.49 30.09 17.03
N THR A 456 1.48 30.45 18.30
CA THR A 456 1.92 29.61 19.41
C THR A 456 0.83 29.63 20.45
N THR A 457 0.46 28.48 20.98
CA THR A 457 -0.32 28.42 22.21
C THR A 457 0.50 27.65 23.24
N HIS A 458 0.50 28.19 24.46
CA HIS A 458 1.19 27.59 25.58
C HIS A 458 0.16 26.85 26.45
N LEU A 459 0.30 25.54 26.50
CA LEU A 459 -0.52 24.66 27.29
C LEU A 459 0.28 24.19 28.51
N ARG A 460 -0.18 24.59 29.69
CA ARG A 460 0.29 24.00 30.93
C ARG A 460 -0.55 22.76 31.21
N LEU A 461 0.10 21.60 31.22
CA LEU A 461 -0.55 20.33 31.52
C LEU A 461 -0.60 20.11 33.04
N PRO A 462 -1.55 19.33 33.57
CA PRO A 462 -1.58 18.95 34.97
C PRO A 462 -0.25 18.27 35.35
N LYS A 463 0.23 18.50 36.57
CA LYS A 463 1.55 18.04 37.08
C LYS A 463 1.75 16.51 37.15
N GLN A 464 0.99 15.68 36.43
CA GLN A 464 0.91 14.22 36.65
C GLN A 464 1.07 13.36 35.38
N THR A 465 1.93 13.74 34.43
CA THR A 465 2.37 12.79 33.38
C THR A 465 3.40 11.82 33.95
N THR A 466 2.97 10.85 34.77
CA THR A 466 3.86 9.86 35.40
C THR A 466 4.43 8.84 34.42
N ALA A 467 3.86 8.76 33.22
CA ALA A 467 4.30 7.88 32.14
C ALA A 467 4.36 8.64 30.80
N LYS A 468 5.20 8.14 29.90
CA LYS A 468 5.22 8.55 28.49
C LYS A 468 3.80 8.48 27.94
N THR A 469 3.29 9.62 27.47
CA THR A 469 1.90 9.75 27.04
C THR A 469 1.85 10.19 25.59
N GLN A 470 1.22 9.39 24.73
CA GLN A 470 0.98 9.79 23.35
C GLN A 470 -0.18 10.80 23.31
N LEU A 471 0.07 11.93 22.67
CA LEU A 471 -0.89 13.02 22.50
C LEU A 471 -1.10 13.28 21.01
N THR A 472 -2.31 13.73 20.68
CA THR A 472 -2.73 14.11 19.34
C THR A 472 -3.26 15.53 19.38
N PHE A 473 -2.53 16.44 18.72
CA PHE A 473 -2.94 17.83 18.52
C PHE A 473 -3.61 17.96 17.15
N SER A 474 -4.85 18.44 17.10
CA SER A 474 -5.55 18.72 15.84
C SER A 474 -6.06 20.15 15.81
N VAL A 475 -6.17 20.75 14.63
CA VAL A 475 -6.66 22.11 14.46
C VAL A 475 -7.21 22.31 13.05
N ALA A 476 -8.37 22.96 12.92
CA ALA A 476 -8.91 23.37 11.63
C ALA A 476 -8.14 24.60 11.14
N ILE A 477 -7.64 24.55 9.90
CA ILE A 477 -6.83 25.61 9.32
C ILE A 477 -7.30 25.88 7.89
N ARG A 478 -7.36 27.16 7.53
CA ARG A 478 -7.50 27.66 6.16
C ARG A 478 -6.43 28.70 5.89
N GLY A 479 -6.09 28.97 4.64
CA GLY A 479 -5.15 30.01 4.27
C GLY A 479 -5.10 30.34 2.79
N SER A 480 -4.61 31.52 2.48
CA SER A 480 -4.40 32.04 1.13
C SER A 480 -2.89 32.11 0.86
N MET A 481 -2.43 31.41 -0.18
CA MET A 481 -1.02 31.41 -0.59
C MET A 481 -0.02 31.05 0.53
N ALA A 482 -0.45 30.25 1.50
CA ALA A 482 0.35 29.81 2.64
C ALA A 482 0.42 28.29 2.72
N ARG A 483 1.59 27.79 3.10
CA ARG A 483 1.78 26.41 3.56
C ARG A 483 1.78 26.39 5.08
N VAL A 484 1.04 25.47 5.68
CA VAL A 484 0.91 25.39 7.13
C VAL A 484 1.41 24.04 7.65
N ALA A 485 2.14 24.06 8.76
CA ALA A 485 2.63 22.88 9.49
C ALA A 485 2.30 23.00 10.99
N LEU A 486 2.07 21.87 11.64
CA LEU A 486 1.96 21.81 13.10
C LEU A 486 3.29 21.40 13.72
N ALA A 487 3.60 21.87 14.92
CA ALA A 487 4.70 21.32 15.70
C ALA A 487 4.40 21.36 17.19
N ALA A 488 5.07 20.48 17.93
CA ALA A 488 4.99 20.38 19.38
C ALA A 488 6.40 20.47 19.97
N TYR A 489 6.56 21.27 21.02
CA TYR A 489 7.83 21.46 21.73
C TYR A 489 7.60 21.40 23.24
N VAL A 490 8.64 21.00 23.97
CA VAL A 490 8.72 21.16 25.42
C VAL A 490 9.81 22.17 25.76
N PRO A 491 9.56 23.14 26.65
CA PRO A 491 10.59 24.02 27.15
C PRO A 491 11.60 23.23 28.00
N ARG A 492 12.87 23.61 27.89
CA ARG A 492 14.00 23.11 28.65
C ARG A 492 14.75 24.29 29.25
N ASP A 493 15.48 24.05 30.34
CA ASP A 493 16.37 25.02 30.96
C ASP A 493 15.63 26.34 31.30
N GLU A 494 14.54 26.23 32.06
CA GLU A 494 13.67 27.37 32.43
C GLU A 494 13.13 28.16 31.23
N GLY A 495 12.88 27.48 30.12
CA GLY A 495 12.34 28.08 28.89
C GLY A 495 13.40 28.69 27.96
N ARG A 496 14.69 28.55 28.27
CA ARG A 496 15.78 29.05 27.41
C ARG A 496 15.99 28.21 26.15
N ARG A 497 15.58 26.93 26.17
CA ARG A 497 15.73 26.02 25.03
C ARG A 497 14.42 25.29 24.74
N LEU A 498 14.12 25.06 23.46
CA LEU A 498 12.97 24.27 23.03
C LEU A 498 13.44 22.93 22.48
N SER A 499 12.90 21.83 23.03
CA SER A 499 13.10 20.49 22.48
C SER A 499 11.89 20.10 21.62
N ARG A 500 12.14 19.83 20.34
CA ARG A 500 11.09 19.46 19.37
C ARG A 500 10.62 18.03 19.63
N LEU A 501 9.33 17.85 19.91
CA LEU A 501 8.70 16.53 20.01
C LEU A 501 8.30 16.02 18.61
N ALA A 502 7.64 16.86 17.82
CA ALA A 502 7.23 16.51 16.45
C ALA A 502 7.02 17.77 15.59
N LYS A 503 7.10 17.61 14.27
CA LYS A 503 6.75 18.64 13.28
C LYS A 503 6.15 17.98 12.04
N GLY A 504 4.93 18.39 11.69
CA GLY A 504 4.26 17.99 10.46
C GLY A 504 4.85 18.66 9.23
N ARG A 505 4.55 18.12 8.04
CA ARG A 505 4.95 18.73 6.77
C ARG A 505 4.09 19.95 6.45
N ALA A 506 4.71 21.02 5.94
CA ALA A 506 4.01 22.23 5.56
C ALA A 506 3.21 22.02 4.26
N ARG A 507 1.92 22.35 4.26
CA ARG A 507 1.00 22.13 3.13
C ARG A 507 0.09 23.32 2.85
N TYR A 508 -0.24 23.52 1.58
CA TYR A 508 -1.24 24.50 1.17
C TYR A 508 -2.61 24.15 1.75
N VAL A 509 -3.38 25.17 2.12
CA VAL A 509 -4.67 25.03 2.82
C VAL A 509 -5.70 26.03 2.28
N SER A 510 -6.08 25.95 1.00
CA SER A 510 -6.99 26.95 0.38
C SER A 510 -8.43 26.97 0.94
N SER A 511 -8.84 25.91 1.63
CA SER A 511 -10.13 25.77 2.31
C SER A 511 -9.91 25.31 3.76
N TRP A 512 -10.96 25.27 4.59
CA TRP A 512 -10.86 24.69 5.92
C TRP A 512 -10.44 23.22 5.86
N ARG A 513 -9.38 22.90 6.59
CA ARG A 513 -8.75 21.58 6.65
C ARG A 513 -8.32 21.29 8.08
N ARG A 514 -8.72 20.14 8.62
CA ARG A 514 -8.20 19.69 9.92
C ARG A 514 -6.79 19.15 9.72
N ARG A 515 -5.82 19.71 10.43
CA ARG A 515 -4.45 19.19 10.52
C ARG A 515 -4.28 18.50 11.86
N THR A 516 -3.54 17.41 11.87
CA THR A 516 -3.30 16.59 13.06
C THR A 516 -1.80 16.31 13.21
N LEU A 517 -1.32 16.28 14.45
CA LEU A 517 0.05 15.98 14.83
C LEU A 517 0.01 15.07 16.07
N THR A 518 0.45 13.83 15.91
CA THR A 518 0.62 12.89 17.01
C THR A 518 2.07 12.85 17.47
N PHE A 519 2.30 12.88 18.78
CA PHE A 519 3.62 12.90 19.38
C PHE A 519 3.61 12.27 20.77
N ASP A 520 4.77 11.77 21.18
CA ASP A 520 4.97 11.26 22.53
C ASP A 520 5.45 12.38 23.45
N LEU A 521 4.71 12.64 24.53
CA LEU A 521 5.14 13.51 25.61
C LEU A 521 5.97 12.69 26.62
N PRO A 522 7.24 13.06 26.88
CA PRO A 522 8.06 12.41 27.91
C PRO A 522 7.42 12.49 29.30
N ALA A 523 7.74 11.52 30.17
CA ALA A 523 7.28 11.54 31.55
C ALA A 523 7.85 12.75 32.30
N GLY A 524 7.06 13.34 33.20
CA GLY A 524 7.46 14.49 34.03
C GLY A 524 7.32 15.85 33.34
N GLU A 525 7.02 15.92 32.04
CA GLU A 525 6.77 17.18 31.34
C GLU A 525 5.38 17.72 31.69
N ASN A 526 5.34 18.97 32.15
CA ASN A 526 4.11 19.69 32.51
C ASN A 526 3.86 20.93 31.65
N GLU A 527 4.75 21.24 30.71
CA GLU A 527 4.62 22.37 29.80
C GLU A 527 4.76 21.91 28.35
N LEU A 528 3.82 22.34 27.51
CA LEU A 528 3.76 21.97 26.11
C LEU A 528 3.47 23.22 25.28
N LEU A 529 4.32 23.47 24.30
CA LEU A 529 4.14 24.55 23.34
C LEU A 529 3.69 23.96 22.01
N LEU A 530 2.51 24.34 21.56
CA LEU A 530 1.92 23.93 20.30
C LEU A 530 2.01 25.07 19.30
N TYR A 531 2.49 24.76 18.11
CA TYR A 531 2.79 25.75 17.08
C TYR A 531 2.04 25.45 15.79
N VAL A 532 1.56 26.52 15.17
CA VAL A 532 1.15 26.55 13.77
C VAL A 532 2.20 27.37 13.02
N TYR A 533 2.97 26.70 12.17
CA TYR A 533 3.98 27.29 11.28
C TYR A 533 3.30 27.72 10.00
N VAL A 534 3.49 28.97 9.60
CA VAL A 534 2.99 29.49 8.33
C VAL A 534 4.19 29.85 7.46
N ASP A 535 4.30 29.20 6.32
CA ASP A 535 5.27 29.48 5.26
C ASP A 535 4.50 30.09 4.09
N GLY A 536 4.53 31.42 3.98
CA GLY A 536 3.75 32.17 2.99
C GLY A 536 4.40 33.51 2.67
N ASN A 537 4.02 34.08 1.53
CA ASN A 537 4.48 35.41 1.14
C ASN A 537 3.83 36.51 2.00
N GLN A 538 4.40 37.72 1.94
CA GLN A 538 3.77 38.91 2.53
C GLN A 538 2.32 39.04 2.04
N GLY A 539 1.40 39.25 2.96
CA GLY A 539 -0.04 39.31 2.68
C GLY A 539 -0.76 37.96 2.71
N ALA A 540 -0.06 36.84 2.90
CA ALA A 540 -0.70 35.56 3.13
C ALA A 540 -1.55 35.62 4.41
N ARG A 541 -2.79 35.13 4.31
CA ARG A 541 -3.74 35.05 5.43
C ARG A 541 -3.95 33.59 5.81
N VAL A 542 -3.98 33.29 7.09
CA VAL A 542 -4.29 31.96 7.62
C VAL A 542 -5.36 32.11 8.69
N TRP A 543 -6.35 31.24 8.68
CA TRP A 543 -7.37 31.15 9.71
C TRP A 543 -7.20 29.84 10.47
N ILE A 544 -7.36 29.88 11.78
CA ILE A 544 -7.22 28.75 12.71
C ILE A 544 -8.50 28.67 13.54
N ASP A 545 -9.04 27.47 13.68
CA ASP A 545 -10.27 27.20 14.43
C ASP A 545 -10.24 25.77 15.01
N ASP A 546 -11.11 25.47 15.97
CA ASP A 546 -11.35 24.15 16.54
C ASP A 546 -10.06 23.36 16.87
N ALA A 547 -9.16 24.03 17.60
CA ALA A 547 -7.94 23.42 18.11
C ALA A 547 -8.26 22.45 19.26
N ARG A 548 -7.74 21.22 19.18
CA ARG A 548 -8.00 20.14 20.15
C ARG A 548 -6.70 19.42 20.50
N LEU A 549 -6.53 19.09 21.79
CA LEU A 549 -5.47 18.20 22.27
C LEU A 549 -6.08 16.98 22.96
N GLN A 550 -5.77 15.79 22.46
CA GLN A 550 -6.36 14.52 22.89
C GLN A 550 -5.27 13.52 23.30
N ARG A 551 -5.57 12.62 24.24
CA ARG A 551 -4.68 11.52 24.62
C ARG A 551 -4.98 10.29 23.78
N GLY A 552 -3.94 9.60 23.31
CA GLY A 552 -4.06 8.39 22.49
C GLY A 552 -3.97 8.66 20.98
N GLU A 553 -3.95 7.58 20.21
CA GLU A 553 -4.02 7.65 18.75
C GLU A 553 -5.38 8.22 18.33
N PRO A 554 -5.44 9.08 17.31
CA PRO A 554 -6.72 9.45 16.71
C PRO A 554 -7.45 8.15 16.34
N PRO A 555 -8.80 8.08 16.45
CA PRO A 555 -9.53 6.93 15.97
C PRO A 555 -9.08 6.68 14.53
N LEU A 556 -8.46 5.53 14.29
CA LEU A 556 -8.05 5.12 12.96
C LEU A 556 -9.33 5.11 12.13
N LEU A 557 -9.51 6.13 11.30
CA LEU A 557 -10.53 6.14 10.27
C LEU A 557 -10.11 5.05 9.30
N ARG A 558 -10.52 3.82 9.60
CA ARG A 558 -10.50 2.71 8.67
C ARG A 558 -11.59 3.04 7.67
N VAL A 559 -11.24 3.87 6.69
CA VAL A 559 -11.97 3.91 5.43
C VAL A 559 -11.34 2.79 4.61
N PRO A 560 -12.00 1.62 4.43
CA PRO A 560 -11.55 0.67 3.43
C PRO A 560 -11.27 1.40 2.12
N ARG A 561 -10.12 1.14 1.48
CA ARG A 561 -9.69 1.78 0.21
C ARG A 561 -10.76 1.72 -0.89
N ALA A 562 -11.63 0.73 -0.81
CA ALA A 562 -12.79 0.55 -1.68
C ALA A 562 -13.84 1.67 -1.56
N TRP A 563 -13.87 2.45 -0.47
CA TRP A 563 -14.91 3.45 -0.22
C TRP A 563 -14.65 4.81 -0.85
N ASP A 564 -13.44 5.37 -0.75
CA ASP A 564 -13.10 6.60 -1.48
C ASP A 564 -13.43 6.42 -2.97
N SER A 565 -13.09 5.24 -3.47
CA SER A 565 -13.43 4.69 -4.76
C SER A 565 -14.94 4.71 -5.10
N ILE A 566 -15.81 4.21 -4.21
CA ILE A 566 -17.28 4.17 -4.41
C ILE A 566 -17.90 5.57 -4.29
N VAL A 567 -17.43 6.41 -3.37
CA VAL A 567 -17.93 7.79 -3.20
C VAL A 567 -17.55 8.64 -4.42
N LEU A 568 -16.29 8.56 -4.88
CA LEU A 568 -15.84 9.21 -6.11
C LEU A 568 -16.63 8.74 -7.32
N ALA A 569 -16.94 7.45 -7.38
CA ALA A 569 -17.75 6.90 -8.44
C ALA A 569 -19.19 7.43 -8.42
N ARG A 570 -19.87 7.43 -7.28
CA ARG A 570 -21.23 7.99 -7.18
C ARG A 570 -21.28 9.43 -7.66
N GLU A 571 -20.31 10.24 -7.25
CA GLU A 571 -20.22 11.64 -7.67
C GLU A 571 -19.92 11.76 -9.17
N TYR A 572 -18.99 10.97 -9.70
CA TYR A 572 -18.69 10.94 -11.13
C TYR A 572 -19.93 10.55 -11.97
N LEU A 573 -20.66 9.52 -11.55
CA LEU A 573 -21.88 9.06 -12.19
C LEU A 573 -22.99 10.10 -12.12
N ARG A 574 -23.22 10.72 -10.96
CA ARG A 574 -24.19 11.81 -10.78
C ARG A 574 -23.90 13.01 -11.68
N ARG A 575 -22.63 13.29 -11.95
CA ARG A 575 -22.22 14.36 -12.87
C ARG A 575 -22.43 13.98 -14.32
N LEU A 576 -22.13 12.74 -14.71
CA LEU A 576 -22.42 12.28 -16.08
C LEU A 576 -23.93 12.28 -16.40
N THR A 577 -24.79 12.15 -15.39
CA THR A 577 -26.24 12.23 -15.55
C THR A 577 -26.82 13.66 -15.57
N ARG A 578 -26.02 14.68 -15.22
CA ARG A 578 -26.43 16.10 -15.27
C ARG A 578 -25.87 16.74 -16.54
#